data_AF-A0A0F9D1T8-F1
#
_entry.id   AF-A0A0F9D1T8-F1
#
_cell.length_a   1.000
_cell.length_b   1.000
_cell.length_c   1.000
_cell.angle_alpha   90.00
_cell.angle_beta   90.00
_cell.angle_gamma   90.00
#
_symmetry.space_group_name_H-M   'P 1'
#
loop_
_entity.id
_entity.type
_entity.pdbx_description
1 polymer ?
#
loop_
_entity_poly.entity_id
_entity_poly.type
_entity_poly.pdbx_seq_one_letter_code
_entity_poly.pdbx_strand_id
1 'polypeptide(L)' 'MERAWRKVIKYHSDRYYKAHGDTIVLTLECGHEIARKASQGVPKKAVCRPCELGIKPSV' A
#
# COMPACT_ATOMS: atom_id res chain seq x y z
N MET A 1 18.10 8.41 4.88
CA MET A 1 17.09 7.36 4.59
C MET A 1 16.45 7.71 3.26
N GLU A 2 16.64 6.89 2.23
CA GLU A 2 16.05 7.09 0.90
C GLU A 2 14.63 6.53 0.88
N ARG A 3 13.67 7.31 0.37
CA ARG A 3 12.28 6.87 0.29
C ARG A 3 12.13 5.79 -0.78
N ALA A 4 11.75 4.57 -0.38
CA ALA A 4 11.53 3.46 -1.28
C ALA A 4 10.17 3.60 -2.00
N TRP A 5 10.13 4.40 -3.06
CA TRP A 5 8.95 4.53 -3.92
C TRP A 5 8.77 3.28 -4.79
N ARG A 6 7.56 2.72 -4.78
CA ARG A 6 7.19 1.53 -5.55
C ARG A 6 5.92 1.79 -6.34
N LYS A 7 5.84 1.21 -7.55
CA LYS A 7 4.63 1.28 -8.37
C LYS A 7 3.52 0.47 -7.73
N VAL A 8 2.31 1.01 -7.73
CA VAL A 8 1.11 0.28 -7.36
C VAL A 8 0.71 -0.58 -8.55
N ILE A 9 0.64 -1.90 -8.35
CA ILE A 9 0.28 -2.86 -9.41
C ILE A 9 -1.17 -3.30 -9.31
N LYS A 10 -1.73 -3.34 -8.10
CA LYS A 10 -3.13 -3.70 -7.84
C LYS A 10 -3.64 -2.90 -6.66
N TYR A 11 -4.96 -2.75 -6.61
CA TYR A 11 -5.64 -2.22 -5.45
C TYR A 11 -6.99 -2.91 -5.31
N HIS A 12 -7.46 -3.02 -4.08
CA HIS A 12 -8.81 -3.44 -3.78
C HIS A 12 -9.34 -2.65 -2.59
N SER A 13 -10.62 -2.30 -2.64
CA SER A 13 -11.31 -1.74 -1.48
C SER A 13 -11.62 -2.88 -0.52
N ASP A 14 -11.02 -2.86 0.66
CA ASP A 14 -11.41 -3.80 1.69
C ASP A 14 -12.63 -3.24 2.43
N ARG A 15 -13.81 -3.80 2.12
CA ARG A 15 -15.06 -3.49 2.82
C ARG A 15 -15.13 -4.12 4.21
N TYR A 16 -14.16 -4.97 4.58
CA TYR A 16 -14.10 -5.63 5.88
C TYR A 16 -13.55 -4.69 6.97
N TYR A 17 -12.79 -3.66 6.60
CA TYR A 17 -12.39 -2.54 7.45
C TYR A 17 -13.57 -1.60 7.78
N LYS A 18 -14.62 -2.13 8.41
CA LYS A 18 -15.83 -1.43 8.84
C LYS A 18 -15.63 -0.36 9.93
N ALA A 19 -14.41 -0.15 10.41
CA ALA A 19 -14.21 0.68 11.60
C ALA A 19 -14.18 2.19 11.32
N HIS A 20 -13.58 2.71 10.24
CA HIS A 20 -13.35 4.17 10.11
C HIS A 20 -13.23 4.72 8.67
N GLY A 21 -14.09 4.26 7.76
CA GLY A 21 -14.21 4.78 6.38
C GLY A 21 -13.61 3.87 5.31
N ASP A 22 -14.02 4.08 4.06
CA ASP A 22 -13.55 3.31 2.90
C ASP A 22 -12.01 3.25 2.89
N THR A 23 -11.46 2.05 3.06
CA THR A 23 -10.01 1.80 3.06
C THR A 23 -9.67 1.01 1.81
N ILE A 24 -8.63 1.46 1.10
CA ILE A 24 -8.12 0.79 -0.09
C ILE A 24 -6.76 0.19 0.27
N VAL A 25 -6.63 -1.10 0.02
CA VAL A 25 -5.37 -1.82 0.10
C VAL A 25 -4.70 -1.73 -1.27
N LEU A 26 -3.43 -1.30 -1.28
CA LEU A 26 -2.63 -1.15 -2.48
C LEU A 26 -1.50 -2.17 -2.46
N THR A 27 -1.46 -3.03 -3.47
CA THR A 27 -0.37 -3.96 -3.69
C THR A 27 0.71 -3.28 -4.53
N LEU A 28 1.93 -3.27 -4.01
CA LEU A 28 3.10 -2.69 -4.64
C LEU A 28 3.85 -3.72 -5.48
N GLU A 29 4.63 -3.26 -6.46
CA GLU A 29 5.47 -4.13 -7.31
C GLU A 29 6.45 -5.02 -6.51
N CYS A 30 6.80 -4.60 -5.29
CA CYS A 30 7.69 -5.34 -4.40
C CYS A 30 6.98 -6.44 -3.60
N GLY A 31 5.68 -6.66 -3.83
CA GLY A 31 4.86 -7.65 -3.12
C GLY A 31 4.27 -7.16 -1.79
N HIS A 32 4.64 -5.97 -1.32
CA HIS A 32 4.07 -5.41 -0.10
C HIS A 32 2.70 -4.78 -0.35
N GLU A 33 1.81 -4.94 0.63
CA GLU A 33 0.49 -4.32 0.65
C GLU A 33 0.46 -3.17 1.66
N ILE A 34 -0.13 -2.05 1.26
CA ILE A 34 -0.30 -0.88 2.13
C ILE A 34 -1.77 -0.44 2.14
N ALA A 35 -2.32 -0.22 3.33
CA ALA A 35 -3.66 0.31 3.49
C ALA A 35 -3.65 1.85 3.48
N ARG A 36 -4.59 2.47 2.76
CA ARG A 36 -4.82 3.92 2.76
C ARG A 36 -6.30 4.25 2.71
N LYS A 37 -6.64 5.47 3.12
CA LYS A 37 -8.01 5.98 3.02
C LYS A 37 -8.41 6.15 1.56
N ALA A 38 -9.60 5.70 1.19
CA ALA A 38 -10.15 5.84 -0.16
C ALA A 38 -10.31 7.29 -0.59
N SER A 39 -10.56 8.21 0.36
CA SER A 39 -10.66 9.64 0.09
C SER A 39 -9.36 10.25 -0.49
N GLN A 40 -8.22 9.57 -0.34
CA GLN A 40 -6.94 9.99 -0.94
C GLN A 40 -6.76 9.48 -2.38
N GLY A 41 -7.67 8.64 -2.87
CA GLY A 41 -7.59 8.00 -4.19
C GLY A 41 -6.48 6.95 -4.29
N VAL A 42 -6.32 6.42 -5.51
CA VAL A 42 -5.30 5.40 -5.84
C VAL A 42 -4.18 6.05 -6.66
N PRO A 43 -3.02 6.34 -6.07
CA PRO A 43 -1.91 6.90 -6.83
C PRO A 43 -1.13 5.79 -7.55
N LYS A 44 -0.45 6.17 -8.63
CA LYS A 44 0.35 5.26 -9.46
C LYS A 44 1.60 4.72 -8.76
N LYS A 45 2.11 5.44 -7.76
CA LYS A 45 3.27 5.08 -6.95
C LYS A 45 2.99 5.37 -5.48
N ALA A 46 3.55 4.57 -4.59
CA ALA A 46 3.45 4.78 -3.16
C ALA A 46 4.77 4.46 -2.48
N VAL A 47 4.97 5.05 -1.30
CA VAL A 47 6.13 4.76 -0.47
C VAL A 47 5.91 3.42 0.22
N CYS A 48 6.88 2.53 0.07
CA CYS A 48 6.90 1.23 0.72
C CYS A 48 7.74 1.30 1.99
N ARG A 49 7.11 1.64 3.13
CA ARG A 49 7.80 1.63 4.43
C ARG A 49 8.53 0.31 4.74
N PRO A 50 7.98 -0.87 4.41
CA PRO A 50 8.72 -2.13 4.58
C PRO A 50 10.04 -2.17 3.82
N CYS A 51 10.07 -1.69 2.58
CA CYS A 51 11.30 -1.61 1.80
C CYS A 51 12.27 -0.55 2.33
N GLU A 52 11.76 0.58 2.87
CA GLU A 52 12.59 1.58 3.55
C GLU A 52 13.28 0.98 4.79
N LEU A 53 12.61 0.06 5.48
CA LEU A 53 13.12 -0.66 6.65
C LEU A 53 13.93 -1.91 6.29
N GLY A 54 14.12 -2.21 4.99
CA GLY A 54 14.82 -3.42 4.54
C GLY A 54 14.07 -4.73 4.80
N ILE A 55 12.78 -4.66 5.12
CA ILE A 55 11.92 -5.83 5.33
C ILE A 55 11.63 -6.47 3.97
N LYS A 56 11.98 -7.74 3.82
CA LYS A 56 11.64 -8.54 2.64
C LYS A 56 10.20 -9.05 2.76
N PRO A 57 9.44 -9.12 1.66
CA PRO A 57 8.12 -9.74 1.68
C PRO A 57 8.29 -11.21 2.09
N SER A 58 7.53 -11.66 3.08
CA SER A 58 7.39 -13.08 3.40
C SER A 58 6.50 -13.69 2.31
N VAL A 59 7.14 -14.20 1.27
CA VAL A 59 6.50 -15.01 0.22
C VAL A 59 5.95 -16.31 0.79
#